data_AF-A0A235FAJ0-F1
#
_entry.id   AF-A0A235FAJ0-F1
#
_cell.length_a   1.000
_cell.length_b   1.000
_cell.length_c   1.000
_cell.angle_alpha   90.00
_cell.angle_beta   90.00
_cell.angle_gamma   90.00
#
_symmetry.space_group_name_H-M   'P 1'
#
loop_
_entity.id
_entity.type
_entity.pdbx_description
1 polymer ?
#
loop_
_entity_poly.entity_id
_entity_poly.type
_entity_poly.pdbx_seq_one_letter_code
_entity_poly.pdbx_strand_id
1 'polypeptide(L)' 'MEEFHYLGYESATIEEIWECVMAKAKKKKTEARLHKLVSLILTLTVNDFMNWLTIKAYTEQSSPLK' A
#
# COMPACT_ATOMS: atom_id res chain seq x y z
N MET A 1 -3.24 -12.00 2.81
CA MET A 1 -4.46 -12.09 1.98
C MET A 1 -5.67 -12.50 2.81
N GLU A 2 -5.61 -13.56 3.63
CA GLU A 2 -6.76 -14.01 4.44
C GLU A 2 -7.39 -12.92 5.34
N GLU A 3 -6.61 -12.12 6.07
CA GLU A 3 -7.16 -11.02 6.89
C GLU A 3 -7.83 -9.91 6.06
N PHE A 4 -7.30 -9.63 4.86
CA PHE A 4 -7.87 -8.61 3.95
C PHE A 4 -9.16 -9.11 3.29
N HIS A 5 -9.19 -10.38 2.88
CA HIS A 5 -10.37 -11.03 2.32
C HIS A 5 -11.47 -11.19 3.37
N TYR A 6 -11.13 -11.56 4.60
CA TYR A 6 -12.07 -11.66 5.72
C TYR A 6 -12.75 -10.32 6.06
N LEU A 7 -12.08 -9.20 5.76
CA LEU A 7 -12.63 -7.85 5.91
C LEU A 7 -13.35 -7.33 4.65
N GLY A 8 -13.62 -8.20 3.68
CA GLY A 8 -14.39 -7.89 2.47
C GLY A 8 -13.59 -7.38 1.28
N TYR A 9 -12.25 -7.45 1.32
CA TYR A 9 -11.37 -6.98 0.24
C TYR A 9 -10.79 -8.13 -0.56
N GLU A 10 -11.65 -8.89 -1.24
CA GLU A 10 -11.27 -10.04 -2.09
C GLU A 10 -10.36 -9.66 -3.27
N SER A 11 -10.30 -8.37 -3.63
CA SER A 11 -9.51 -7.87 -4.76
C SER A 11 -8.08 -7.45 -4.40
N ALA A 12 -7.68 -7.47 -3.13
CA ALA A 12 -6.36 -6.99 -2.71
C ALA A 12 -5.24 -7.91 -3.23
N THR A 13 -4.47 -7.42 -4.21
CA THR A 13 -3.36 -8.19 -4.81
C THR A 13 -2.04 -7.99 -4.06
N ILE A 14 -1.12 -8.95 -4.22
CA ILE A 14 0.25 -8.86 -3.65
C ILE A 14 0.96 -7.62 -4.22
N GLU A 15 0.75 -7.36 -5.50
CA GLU A 15 1.33 -6.24 -6.23
C GLU A 15 0.88 -4.90 -5.65
N GLU A 16 -0.41 -4.71 -5.39
CA GLU A 16 -0.94 -3.49 -4.77
C GLU A 16 -0.42 -3.30 -3.35
N ILE A 17 -0.32 -4.37 -2.57
CA ILE A 17 0.27 -4.33 -1.22
C ILE A 17 1.72 -3.89 -1.30
N TRP A 18 2.48 -4.44 -2.26
CA TRP A 18 3.87 -4.07 -2.48
C TRP A 18 4.02 -2.61 -2.89
N GLU A 19 3.19 -2.12 -3.82
CA GLU A 19 3.14 -0.70 -4.21
C GLU A 19 2.82 0.21 -3.01
N CYS A 20 1.88 -0.19 -2.15
CA CYS A 20 1.55 0.52 -0.92
C CYS A 20 2.77 0.63 0.02
N VAL A 21 3.48 -0.48 0.25
CA VAL A 21 4.69 -0.50 1.09
C VAL A 21 5.77 0.42 0.52
N MET A 22 6.00 0.38 -0.80
CA MET A 22 6.97 1.24 -1.47
C MET A 22 6.60 2.72 -1.40
N ALA A 23 5.31 3.05 -1.54
CA ALA A 23 4.82 4.41 -1.36
C ALA A 23 5.05 4.91 0.07
N LYS A 24 4.81 4.05 1.09
CA LYS A 24 5.10 4.37 2.50
C LYS A 24 6.60 4.54 2.76
N ALA A 25 7.45 3.69 2.18
CA ALA A 25 8.91 3.81 2.28
C ALA A 25 9.42 5.13 1.69
N LYS A 26 8.91 5.52 0.50
CA LYS A 26 9.21 6.79 -0.15
C LYS A 26 8.79 7.98 0.70
N LYS A 27 7.56 7.97 1.25
CA LYS A 27 7.05 9.03 2.13
C LYS A 27 7.89 9.21 3.40
N LYS A 28 8.35 8.10 3.99
CA LYS A 28 9.20 8.10 5.19
C LYS A 28 10.67 8.43 4.91
N LYS A 29 11.07 8.71 3.65
CA LYS A 29 12.47 8.87 3.21
C LYS A 29 13.37 7.76 3.77
N THR A 30 12.82 6.55 3.88
CA THR A 30 13.52 5.44 4.54
C THR A 30 14.67 5.03 3.64
N GLU A 31 15.91 5.17 4.12
CA GLU A 31 17.07 4.55 3.46
C GLU A 31 16.75 3.08 3.23
N ALA A 32 17.14 2.53 2.07
CA ALA A 32 16.83 1.17 1.62
C ALA A 32 17.56 0.10 2.46
N ARG A 33 17.34 0.10 3.78
CA ARG A 33 17.81 -0.91 4.71
C ARG A 33 16.73 -1.98 4.80
N LEU A 34 17.11 -3.23 4.54
CA LEU A 34 16.18 -4.37 4.52
C LEU A 34 15.30 -4.45 5.77
N HIS A 35 15.89 -4.28 6.97
CA HIS A 35 15.14 -4.34 8.23
C HIS A 35 14.03 -3.29 8.33
N LYS A 36 14.16 -2.13 7.68
CA LYS A 36 13.12 -1.11 7.65
C LYS A 36 11.98 -1.48 6.70
N LEU A 37 12.29 -2.05 5.54
CA LEU A 37 11.27 -2.57 4.62
C LEU A 37 10.47 -3.71 5.25
N VAL A 38 11.16 -4.66 5.89
CA VAL A 38 10.52 -5.75 6.64
C VAL A 38 9.61 -5.19 7.74
N SER A 39 10.09 -4.21 8.51
CA SER A 39 9.26 -3.55 9.52
C SER A 39 8.01 -2.88 8.92
N LEU A 40 8.11 -2.26 7.73
CA LEU A 40 6.97 -1.66 7.06
C LEU A 40 5.94 -2.69 6.60
N ILE A 41 6.38 -3.87 6.15
CA ILE A 41 5.49 -4.97 5.78
C ILE A 41 4.78 -5.52 7.01
N LEU A 42 5.54 -5.82 8.08
CA LEU A 42 5.00 -6.41 9.32
C LEU A 42 4.08 -5.46 10.11
N THR A 43 4.18 -4.16 9.86
CA THR A 43 3.34 -3.13 10.52
C THR A 43 2.27 -2.55 9.60
N LEU A 44 2.12 -3.09 8.39
CA LEU A 44 1.11 -2.61 7.45
C LEU A 44 -0.28 -3.03 7.94
N THR A 45 -1.12 -2.05 8.24
CA THR A 45 -2.51 -2.30 8.63
C THR A 45 -3.45 -2.26 7.43
N VAL A 46 -4.63 -2.87 7.56
CA VAL A 46 -5.69 -2.78 6.53
C VAL A 46 -6.11 -1.33 6.32
N ASN A 47 -6.22 -0.54 7.38
CA ASN A 47 -6.55 0.88 7.29
C ASN A 47 -5.49 1.68 6.52
N ASP A 48 -4.20 1.35 6.68
CA ASP A 48 -3.14 1.98 5.88
C ASP A 48 -3.28 1.68 4.40
N PHE A 49 -3.58 0.43 4.06
CA PHE A 49 -3.79 0.00 2.68
C PHE A 49 -5.00 0.69 2.05
N MET A 50 -6.10 0.79 2.79
CA MET A 50 -7.33 1.45 2.32
C MET A 50 -7.15 2.94 2.07
N ASN A 51 -6.46 3.63 2.98
CA ASN A 51 -6.12 5.04 2.78
C ASN A 51 -5.27 5.22 1.53
N TRP A 52 -4.30 4.32 1.31
CA TRP A 52 -3.46 4.36 0.12
C TRP A 52 -4.25 4.11 -1.17
N LEU A 53 -5.12 3.10 -1.21
CA LEU A 53 -5.99 2.81 -2.36
C LEU A 53 -6.91 3.99 -2.70
N THR A 54 -7.52 4.60 -1.68
CA THR A 54 -8.38 5.77 -1.84
C THR A 54 -7.62 6.91 -2.50
N ILE A 55 -6.42 7.22 -2.00
CA ILE A 55 -5.54 8.26 -2.58
C ILE A 55 -5.13 7.91 -4.01
N LYS A 56 -4.76 6.65 -4.27
CA LYS A 56 -4.37 6.16 -5.61
C LYS A 56 -5.51 6.37 -6.61
N ALA A 57 -6.74 5.96 -6.26
CA ALA A 57 -7.92 6.12 -7.12
C ALA A 57 -8.22 7.60 -7.45
N TYR A 58 -8.09 8.52 -6.50
CA TYR A 58 -8.23 9.95 -6.75
C TYR A 58 -7.10 10.51 -7.63
N THR A 59 -5.87 10.03 -7.46
CA THR A 59 -4.70 10.47 -8.24
C THR A 59 -4.78 10.00 -9.69
N GLU A 60 -5.29 8.79 -9.92
CA GLU A 60 -5.50 8.23 -11.26
C GLU A 60 -6.63 8.97 -11.99
N GLN A 61 -7.73 9.30 -11.32
CA GLN A 61 -8.83 10.08 -11.89
C GLN A 61 -8.45 11.53 -12.25
N SER A 62 -7.51 12.13 -11.51
CA SER A 62 -7.09 13.52 -11.71
C SER A 62 -5.95 13.70 -12.71
N SER A 63 -5.39 12.62 -13.24
CA SER A 63 -4.38 12.65 -14.32
C SER A 63 -5.08 12.52 -15.69
N PRO A 64 -5.24 13.60 -16.50
CA PRO A 64 -6.02 13.57 -17.74
C PRO A 64 -5.33 12.86 -18.92
N LEU A 65 -4.31 12.04 -18.68
CA LEU A 65 -3.47 11.47 -19.73
C LEU A 65 -3.20 9.99 -19.44
N LYS A 66 -4.16 9.15 -19.78
CA LYS A 66 -3.92 7.77 -20.21
C LYS A 66 -4.84 7.45 -21.38
#